data_AF-A0A9Q0Z7I5-F1
#
_entry.id   AF-A0A9Q0Z7I5-F1
#
_cell.length_a   1.000
_cell.length_b   1.000
_cell.length_c   1.000
_cell.angle_alpha   90.00
_cell.angle_beta   90.00
_cell.angle_gamma   90.00
#
_symmetry.space_group_name_H-M   'P 1'
#
loop_
_entity.id
_entity.type
_entity.pdbx_description
1 polymer ?
#
loop_
_entity_poly.entity_id
_entity_poly.type
_entity_poly.pdbx_seq_one_letter_code
_entity_poly.pdbx_strand_id
1 'polypeptide(L)'
;MEKEKSNLVMEDDLEHLCKLVEVKDGGPAWIQMMDRSTPTMNYQAWRRDPETGPPQYRSRTVFEDATPEMVRDFFWDDEFRAKWDDMLVHAETLEECPTRGTMVVQWVRKFPFFCSDREYIIGRRIWESGRLYYCVTKGVPCSSVPRRNKPRRVDLYYSSWCIRAVESKRGNGELTACEVMLFHHEDMGIPWEIAKLGVRQGNSALMAQINTKVSEDYLGSLETSISDSSEIETQETSAKPAGHIVPKFLVIGGAVALACTLERGLLTKALIFGVARKFANGRRS
;
A
#
# COMPACT_ATOMS: atom_id res chain seq x y z
N MET A 1 -23.07 25.56 12.32
CA MET A 1 -23.32 24.23 11.73
C MET A 1 -22.02 23.75 11.08
N GLU A 2 -20.99 23.49 11.91
CA GLU A 2 -19.60 23.25 11.48
C GLU A 2 -18.97 22.00 12.14
N LYS A 3 -19.75 21.28 12.95
CA LYS A 3 -19.24 20.25 13.88
C LYS A 3 -19.16 18.84 13.28
N GLU A 4 -19.59 18.64 12.04
CA GLU A 4 -19.69 17.31 11.40
C GLU A 4 -18.53 16.95 10.46
N LYS A 5 -17.69 17.90 10.03
CA LYS A 5 -16.68 17.64 9.00
C LYS A 5 -15.46 16.84 9.47
N SER A 6 -15.15 16.81 10.77
CA SER A 6 -13.91 16.19 11.29
C SER A 6 -14.04 14.73 11.76
N ASN A 7 -15.19 14.09 11.55
CA ASN A 7 -15.46 12.72 12.02
C ASN A 7 -15.40 11.66 10.90
N LEU A 8 -14.50 11.83 9.93
CA LEU A 8 -14.47 10.94 8.77
C LEU A 8 -13.68 9.65 9.01
N VAL A 9 -12.65 9.67 9.88
CA VAL A 9 -11.86 8.50 10.27
C VAL A 9 -11.84 8.40 11.81
N MET A 10 -12.47 7.36 12.35
CA MET A 10 -12.89 7.26 13.75
C MET A 10 -12.35 6.00 14.42
N GLU A 11 -12.59 5.85 15.73
CA GLU A 11 -12.12 4.69 16.49
C GLU A 11 -12.68 3.36 15.97
N ASP A 12 -13.89 3.35 15.41
CA ASP A 12 -14.45 2.16 14.73
C ASP A 12 -13.55 1.67 13.56
N ASP A 13 -12.86 2.60 12.87
CA ASP A 13 -11.91 2.25 11.81
C ASP A 13 -10.65 1.60 12.38
N LEU A 14 -10.19 2.06 13.56
CA LEU A 14 -9.10 1.44 14.29
C LEU A 14 -9.50 0.04 14.78
N GLU A 15 -10.68 -0.11 15.37
CA GLU A 15 -11.20 -1.41 15.81
C GLU A 15 -11.31 -2.39 14.65
N HIS A 16 -11.75 -1.92 13.48
CA HIS A 16 -11.78 -2.74 12.27
C HIS A 16 -10.39 -3.20 11.84
N LEU A 17 -9.40 -2.30 11.82
CA LEU A 17 -8.01 -2.65 11.53
C LEU A 17 -7.45 -3.65 12.55
N CYS A 18 -7.74 -3.49 13.84
CA CYS A 18 -7.33 -4.45 14.87
C CYS A 18 -7.91 -5.85 14.60
N LYS A 19 -9.20 -5.94 14.24
CA LYS A 19 -9.83 -7.21 13.85
C LYS A 19 -9.16 -7.83 12.61
N LEU A 20 -8.76 -7.03 11.62
CA LEU A 20 -8.02 -7.51 10.46
C LEU A 20 -6.64 -8.08 10.83
N VAL A 21 -5.88 -7.37 11.67
CA VAL A 21 -4.55 -7.80 12.16
C VAL A 21 -4.65 -9.11 12.93
N GLU A 22 -5.67 -9.26 13.78
CA GLU A 22 -5.93 -10.46 14.56
C GLU A 22 -6.62 -11.58 13.77
N VAL A 23 -6.99 -11.33 12.51
CA VAL A 23 -7.76 -12.27 11.66
C VAL A 23 -9.10 -12.67 12.31
N LYS A 24 -9.76 -11.70 12.94
CA LYS A 24 -11.08 -11.81 13.61
C LYS A 24 -12.13 -10.91 12.97
N ASP A 25 -11.91 -10.49 11.73
CA ASP A 25 -12.81 -9.60 11.00
C ASP A 25 -14.05 -10.33 10.43
N GLY A 26 -14.10 -11.65 10.50
CA GLY A 26 -15.23 -12.47 10.04
C GLY A 26 -15.30 -12.66 8.52
N GLY A 27 -14.34 -12.11 7.76
CA GLY A 27 -14.25 -12.32 6.32
C GLY A 27 -13.77 -13.73 5.93
N PRO A 28 -13.82 -14.07 4.63
CA PRO A 28 -13.39 -15.37 4.13
C PRO A 28 -11.90 -15.61 4.37
N ALA A 29 -11.48 -16.87 4.24
CA ALA A 29 -10.10 -17.28 4.40
C ALA A 29 -9.18 -16.59 3.37
N TRP A 30 -7.98 -16.24 3.84
CA TRP A 30 -6.93 -15.66 3.00
C TRP A 30 -6.22 -16.76 2.19
N ILE A 31 -6.14 -16.56 0.88
CA ILE A 31 -5.44 -17.43 -0.07
C ILE A 31 -4.04 -16.85 -0.31
N GLN A 32 -2.99 -17.62 -0.01
CA GLN A 32 -1.62 -17.17 -0.19
C GLN A 32 -1.29 -17.05 -1.68
N MET A 33 -0.75 -15.88 -2.05
CA MET A 33 -0.38 -15.55 -3.42
C MET A 33 1.13 -15.47 -3.62
N MET A 34 1.86 -15.05 -2.58
CA MET A 34 3.29 -14.81 -2.64
C MET A 34 3.95 -15.07 -1.30
N ASP A 35 5.16 -15.61 -1.36
CA ASP A 35 6.13 -15.70 -0.26
C ASP A 35 7.52 -15.51 -0.85
N ARG A 36 8.21 -14.44 -0.47
CA ARG A 36 9.51 -14.04 -1.00
C ARG A 36 10.39 -13.56 0.14
N SER A 37 11.68 -13.86 0.06
CA SER A 37 12.67 -13.43 1.04
C SER A 37 13.94 -12.96 0.35
N THR A 38 14.52 -11.89 0.89
CA THR A 38 15.85 -11.36 0.55
C THR A 38 16.68 -11.25 1.84
N PRO A 39 17.98 -10.93 1.74
CA PRO A 39 18.82 -10.65 2.91
C PRO A 39 18.35 -9.46 3.75
N THR A 40 17.52 -8.56 3.22
CA THR A 40 17.07 -7.32 3.86
C THR A 40 15.56 -7.28 4.12
N MET A 41 14.78 -8.17 3.49
CA MET A 41 13.32 -8.13 3.55
C MET A 41 12.70 -9.53 3.50
N ASN A 42 11.60 -9.75 4.22
CA ASN A 42 10.69 -10.87 3.98
C ASN A 42 9.32 -10.30 3.58
N TYR A 43 8.69 -10.88 2.56
CA TYR A 43 7.43 -10.38 2.02
C TYR A 43 6.50 -11.54 1.69
N GLN A 44 5.28 -11.46 2.23
CA GLN A 44 4.21 -12.41 2.00
C GLN A 44 2.94 -11.66 1.61
N ALA A 45 2.15 -12.23 0.71
CA ALA A 45 0.90 -11.63 0.28
C ALA A 45 -0.21 -12.66 0.11
N TRP A 46 -1.43 -12.24 0.40
CA TRP A 46 -2.65 -13.01 0.32
C TRP A 46 -3.77 -12.21 -0.34
N ARG A 47 -4.73 -12.92 -0.92
CA ARG A 47 -6.00 -12.39 -1.42
C ARG A 47 -7.15 -13.16 -0.82
N ARG A 48 -8.30 -12.51 -0.71
CA ARG A 48 -9.57 -13.19 -0.57
C ARG A 48 -10.63 -12.50 -1.43
N ASP A 49 -11.66 -13.25 -1.78
CA ASP A 49 -12.77 -12.79 -2.61
C ASP A 49 -14.05 -12.83 -1.78
N PRO A 50 -14.53 -11.70 -1.25
CA PRO A 50 -15.81 -11.65 -0.56
C PRO A 50 -16.98 -11.88 -1.53
N GLU A 51 -18.14 -12.32 -1.01
CA GLU A 51 -19.35 -12.51 -1.82
C GLU A 51 -19.80 -11.20 -2.51
N THR A 52 -19.60 -10.07 -1.82
CA THR A 52 -19.92 -8.74 -2.31
C THR A 52 -18.72 -7.82 -2.23
N GLY A 53 -18.51 -7.02 -3.27
CA GLY A 53 -17.45 -6.02 -3.34
C GLY A 53 -16.20 -6.48 -4.08
N PRO A 54 -15.14 -5.66 -4.10
CA PRO A 54 -13.91 -5.98 -4.80
C PRO A 54 -13.09 -7.05 -4.05
N PRO A 55 -12.15 -7.73 -4.74
CA PRO A 55 -11.15 -8.55 -4.09
C PRO A 55 -10.40 -7.77 -3.02
N GLN A 56 -10.08 -8.44 -1.92
CA GLN A 56 -9.35 -7.86 -0.80
C GLN A 56 -7.97 -8.48 -0.71
N TYR A 57 -7.01 -7.68 -0.26
CA TYR A 57 -5.61 -8.05 -0.25
C TYR A 57 -4.98 -7.75 1.09
N ARG A 58 -4.05 -8.62 1.46
CA ARG A 58 -3.26 -8.55 2.68
C ARG A 58 -1.80 -8.78 2.34
N SER A 59 -0.89 -8.05 2.95
CA SER A 59 0.51 -8.43 2.97
C SER A 59 1.10 -8.35 4.36
N ARG A 60 2.21 -9.05 4.50
CA ARG A 60 3.14 -8.98 5.62
C ARG A 60 4.51 -8.71 5.04
N THR A 61 5.13 -7.62 5.47
CA THR A 61 6.51 -7.29 5.10
C THR A 61 7.34 -7.12 6.35
N VAL A 62 8.51 -7.72 6.43
CA VAL A 62 9.50 -7.46 7.46
C VAL A 62 10.71 -6.82 6.80
N PHE A 63 11.10 -5.64 7.27
CA PHE A 63 12.32 -4.93 6.87
C PHE A 63 13.37 -5.09 7.96
N GLU A 64 14.55 -5.59 7.60
CA GLU A 64 15.70 -5.60 8.50
C GLU A 64 16.24 -4.17 8.66
N ASP A 65 16.84 -3.91 9.82
CA ASP A 65 17.57 -2.67 10.11
C ASP A 65 16.74 -1.39 9.86
N ALA A 66 15.43 -1.46 10.11
CA ALA A 66 14.47 -0.37 9.94
C ALA A 66 13.63 -0.18 11.20
N THR A 67 13.43 1.06 11.64
CA THR A 67 12.57 1.34 12.80
C THR A 67 11.11 1.53 12.39
N PRO A 68 10.13 1.25 13.28
CA PRO A 68 8.72 1.54 13.02
C PRO A 68 8.44 2.99 12.61
N GLU A 69 9.16 3.96 13.18
CA GLU A 69 9.02 5.38 12.88
C GLU A 69 9.46 5.71 11.46
N MET A 70 10.60 5.16 11.01
CA MET A 70 11.07 5.33 9.63
C MET A 70 10.04 4.81 8.63
N VAL A 71 9.50 3.63 8.91
CA VAL A 71 8.51 2.98 8.04
C VAL A 71 7.18 3.73 8.05
N ARG A 72 6.71 4.17 9.23
CA ARG A 72 5.52 5.02 9.39
C ARG A 72 5.64 6.28 8.52
N ASP A 73 6.76 6.98 8.66
CA ASP A 73 6.99 8.25 7.98
C ASP A 73 7.08 8.07 6.46
N PHE A 74 7.75 7.01 6.00
CA PHE A 74 7.79 6.65 4.58
C PHE A 74 6.40 6.47 3.96
N PHE A 75 5.51 5.75 4.65
CA PHE A 75 4.15 5.50 4.14
C PHE A 75 3.22 6.72 4.23
N TRP A 76 3.54 7.69 5.10
CA TRP A 76 2.71 8.87 5.33
C TRP A 76 3.09 10.08 4.46
N ASP A 77 4.33 10.12 3.94
CA ASP A 77 4.87 11.25 3.21
C ASP A 77 4.49 11.24 1.72
N ASP A 78 3.43 11.97 1.37
CA ASP A 78 2.97 12.11 -0.03
C ASP A 78 3.98 12.86 -0.93
N GLU A 79 4.75 13.79 -0.36
CA GLU A 79 5.74 14.56 -1.12
C GLU A 79 6.92 13.66 -1.51
N PHE A 80 7.36 12.82 -0.57
CA PHE A 80 8.33 11.78 -0.86
C PHE A 80 7.76 10.70 -1.78
N ARG A 81 6.50 10.33 -1.60
CA ARG A 81 5.79 9.36 -2.45
C ARG A 81 5.84 9.72 -3.93
N ALA A 82 5.61 11.00 -4.25
CA ALA A 82 5.66 11.49 -5.64
C ALA A 82 7.04 11.35 -6.30
N LYS A 83 8.12 11.10 -5.54
CA LYS A 83 9.47 10.89 -6.07
C LYS A 83 9.73 9.47 -6.55
N TRP A 84 8.90 8.50 -6.16
CA TRP A 84 9.11 7.08 -6.48
C TRP A 84 7.87 6.36 -7.01
N ASP A 85 6.66 6.88 -6.75
CA ASP A 85 5.42 6.36 -7.32
C ASP A 85 5.02 7.18 -8.54
N ASP A 86 5.48 6.76 -9.72
CA ASP A 86 5.17 7.43 -11.00
C ASP A 86 3.68 7.49 -11.34
N MET A 87 2.86 6.69 -10.65
CA MET A 87 1.42 6.78 -10.81
C MET A 87 0.82 7.92 -10.00
N LEU A 88 1.46 8.41 -8.94
CA LEU A 88 0.94 9.54 -8.16
C LEU A 88 1.31 10.86 -8.85
N VAL A 89 0.38 11.41 -9.63
CA VAL A 89 0.61 12.64 -10.40
C VAL A 89 0.29 13.91 -9.63
N HIS A 90 -0.55 13.81 -8.60
CA HIS A 90 -0.93 14.94 -7.75
C HIS A 90 -1.33 14.44 -6.37
N ALA A 91 -0.89 15.17 -5.35
CA ALA A 91 -1.32 15.00 -3.97
C ALA A 91 -1.47 16.38 -3.30
N GLU A 92 -2.63 16.64 -2.70
CA GLU A 92 -2.93 17.89 -2.00
C GLU A 92 -3.66 17.61 -0.68
N THR A 93 -3.19 18.23 0.41
CA THR A 93 -3.91 18.18 1.70
C THR A 93 -5.02 19.21 1.68
N LEU A 94 -6.28 18.75 1.72
CA LEU A 94 -7.47 19.59 1.68
C LEU A 94 -7.86 20.10 3.07
N GLU A 95 -7.78 19.22 4.07
CA GLU A 95 -8.14 19.51 5.46
C GLU A 95 -7.19 18.78 6.40
N GLU A 96 -6.86 19.42 7.52
CA GLU A 96 -6.04 18.83 8.58
C GLU A 96 -6.63 19.20 9.94
N CYS A 97 -6.82 18.20 10.80
CA CYS A 97 -7.30 18.36 12.17
C CYS A 97 -6.17 17.97 13.14
N PRO A 98 -5.38 18.94 13.64
CA PRO A 98 -4.21 18.64 14.46
C PRO A 98 -4.54 17.90 15.76
N THR A 99 -5.69 18.20 16.37
CA THR A 99 -6.09 17.60 17.65
C THR A 99 -6.44 16.12 17.55
N ARG A 100 -6.97 15.67 16.40
CA ARG A 100 -7.31 14.27 16.15
C ARG A 100 -6.26 13.54 15.31
N GLY A 101 -5.33 14.27 14.69
CA GLY A 101 -4.37 13.73 13.72
C GLY A 101 -5.04 13.21 12.44
N THR A 102 -6.25 13.70 12.12
CA THR A 102 -6.99 13.30 10.91
C THR A 102 -6.71 14.28 9.78
N MET A 103 -6.49 13.77 8.57
CA MET A 103 -6.30 14.56 7.36
C MET A 103 -7.29 14.13 6.27
N VAL A 104 -7.67 15.06 5.42
CA VAL A 104 -8.33 14.79 4.14
C VAL A 104 -7.39 15.20 3.03
N VAL A 105 -7.12 14.28 2.10
CA VAL A 105 -6.13 14.46 1.03
C VAL A 105 -6.76 14.08 -0.31
N GLN A 106 -6.51 14.89 -1.33
CA GLN A 106 -6.82 14.56 -2.72
C GLN A 106 -5.59 13.93 -3.36
N TRP A 107 -5.76 12.73 -3.93
CA TRP A 107 -4.78 12.14 -4.84
C TRP A 107 -5.36 12.05 -6.25
N VAL A 108 -4.53 12.31 -7.25
CA VAL A 108 -4.80 11.88 -8.63
C VAL A 108 -3.73 10.88 -9.02
N ARG A 109 -4.17 9.72 -9.49
CA ARG A 109 -3.30 8.66 -9.97
C ARG A 109 -3.46 8.44 -11.47
N LYS A 110 -2.33 8.38 -12.17
CA LYS A 110 -2.27 8.05 -13.59
C LYS A 110 -2.66 6.60 -13.79
N PHE A 111 -3.54 6.36 -14.75
CA PHE A 111 -3.87 5.01 -15.18
C PHE A 111 -3.49 4.83 -16.66
N PRO A 112 -3.40 3.58 -17.15
CA PRO A 112 -3.09 3.34 -18.55
C PRO A 112 -4.04 4.06 -19.50
N PHE A 113 -3.52 4.52 -20.64
CA PHE A 113 -4.16 5.48 -21.55
C PHE A 113 -5.57 5.09 -22.05
N PHE A 114 -5.94 3.80 -22.02
CA PHE A 114 -7.26 3.32 -22.42
C PHE A 114 -8.33 3.52 -21.33
N CYS A 115 -7.97 4.04 -20.15
CA CYS A 115 -8.91 4.40 -19.10
C CYS A 115 -8.55 5.77 -18.50
N SER A 116 -9.55 6.46 -17.93
CA SER A 116 -9.31 7.79 -17.36
C SER A 116 -8.51 7.69 -16.06
N ASP A 117 -7.65 8.66 -15.76
CA ASP A 117 -6.98 8.75 -14.46
C ASP A 117 -7.97 8.68 -13.29
N ARG A 118 -7.48 8.26 -12.12
CA ARG A 118 -8.33 8.07 -10.93
C ARG A 118 -8.09 9.18 -9.94
N GLU A 119 -9.16 9.70 -9.40
CA GLU A 119 -9.12 10.68 -8.32
C GLU A 119 -9.64 10.05 -7.04
N TYR A 120 -8.92 10.30 -5.97
CA TYR A 120 -9.23 9.80 -4.64
C TYR A 120 -9.35 10.98 -3.71
N ILE A 121 -10.42 10.98 -2.91
CA ILE A 121 -10.56 11.86 -1.76
C ILE A 121 -10.46 10.96 -0.54
N ILE A 122 -9.34 11.06 0.17
CA ILE A 122 -8.94 10.11 1.19
C ILE A 122 -8.95 10.80 2.55
N GLY A 123 -9.72 10.27 3.48
CA GLY A 123 -9.55 10.55 4.90
C GLY A 123 -8.50 9.61 5.45
N ARG A 124 -7.56 10.13 6.25
CA ARG A 124 -6.51 9.32 6.87
C ARG A 124 -6.20 9.72 8.30
N ARG A 125 -5.79 8.76 9.12
CA ARG A 125 -5.36 8.95 10.51
C ARG A 125 -4.32 7.90 10.93
N ILE A 126 -3.43 8.30 11.83
CA ILE A 126 -2.51 7.40 12.55
C ILE A 126 -2.88 7.37 14.03
N TRP A 127 -2.94 6.17 14.60
CA TRP A 127 -2.95 5.93 16.03
C TRP A 127 -1.63 5.32 16.46
N GLU A 128 -1.16 5.66 17.65
CA GLU A 128 0.13 5.25 18.20
C GLU A 128 -0.08 4.68 19.62
N SER A 129 0.59 3.56 19.91
CA SER A 129 0.70 3.00 21.26
C SER A 129 2.12 2.46 21.46
N GLY A 130 3.00 3.26 22.05
CA GLY A 130 4.42 2.92 22.13
C GLY A 130 5.06 2.92 20.74
N ARG A 131 5.67 1.81 20.31
CA ARG A 131 6.25 1.64 18.95
C ARG A 131 5.35 0.87 18.00
N LEU A 132 4.05 0.91 18.25
CA LEU A 132 3.01 0.28 17.46
C LEU A 132 2.17 1.36 16.81
N TYR A 133 2.08 1.33 15.48
CA TYR A 133 1.34 2.31 14.70
C TYR A 133 0.23 1.62 13.91
N TYR A 134 -0.97 2.20 13.98
CA TYR A 134 -2.12 1.82 13.19
C TYR A 134 -2.49 2.96 12.27
N CYS A 135 -2.47 2.72 10.98
CA CYS A 135 -2.74 3.73 9.98
C CYS A 135 -3.94 3.30 9.15
N VAL A 136 -4.93 4.18 9.02
CA VAL A 136 -6.08 3.97 8.14
C VAL A 136 -6.15 5.09 7.13
N THR A 137 -6.38 4.71 5.88
CA THR A 137 -6.73 5.61 4.78
C THR A 137 -7.97 5.04 4.08
N LYS A 138 -9.01 5.85 3.90
CA LYS A 138 -10.24 5.42 3.24
C LYS A 138 -10.87 6.53 2.40
N GLY A 139 -11.66 6.15 1.40
CA GLY A 139 -12.46 7.09 0.63
C GLY A 139 -13.44 7.85 1.53
N VAL A 140 -13.50 9.17 1.38
CA VAL A 140 -14.40 10.03 2.18
C VAL A 140 -15.13 11.03 1.28
N PRO A 141 -16.38 11.40 1.62
CA PRO A 141 -17.05 12.48 0.92
C PRO A 141 -16.34 13.81 1.20
N CYS A 142 -16.25 14.67 0.18
CA CYS A 142 -15.74 16.02 0.34
C CYS A 142 -16.47 16.96 -0.62
N SER A 143 -17.25 17.88 -0.04
CA SER A 143 -18.09 18.80 -0.83
C SER A 143 -17.29 19.92 -1.50
N SER A 144 -16.10 20.25 -1.00
CA SER A 144 -15.24 21.30 -1.58
C SER A 144 -14.58 20.86 -2.88
N VAL A 145 -14.51 19.55 -3.17
CA VAL A 145 -13.96 19.00 -4.41
C VAL A 145 -15.08 18.37 -5.24
N PRO A 146 -15.72 19.12 -6.17
CA PRO A 146 -16.84 18.61 -6.96
C PRO A 146 -16.41 17.49 -7.91
N ARG A 147 -17.32 16.54 -8.18
CA ARG A 147 -17.04 15.42 -9.10
C ARG A 147 -16.87 15.92 -10.52
N ARG A 148 -15.85 15.40 -11.20
CA ARG A 148 -15.61 15.61 -12.63
C ARG A 148 -15.75 14.28 -13.38
N ASN A 149 -15.94 14.35 -14.69
CA ASN A 149 -15.97 13.17 -15.54
C ASN A 149 -14.57 12.55 -15.72
N LYS A 150 -13.54 13.40 -15.73
CA LYS A 150 -12.12 13.03 -15.79
C LYS A 150 -11.31 13.96 -14.88
N PRO A 151 -10.40 13.45 -14.04
CA PRO A 151 -10.24 12.04 -13.66
C PRO A 151 -11.53 11.41 -13.07
N ARG A 152 -11.66 10.08 -13.16
CA ARG A 152 -12.79 9.33 -12.57
C ARG A 152 -12.58 9.21 -11.06
N ARG A 153 -13.54 9.66 -10.27
CA ARG A 153 -13.47 9.50 -8.81
C ARG A 153 -13.66 8.03 -8.38
N VAL A 154 -12.80 7.58 -7.48
CA VAL A 154 -12.89 6.28 -6.79
C VAL A 154 -13.51 6.51 -5.42
N ASP A 155 -14.73 6.02 -5.25
CA ASP A 155 -15.51 6.19 -4.01
C ASP A 155 -15.18 5.10 -2.98
N LEU A 156 -15.13 3.84 -3.42
CA LEU A 156 -14.72 2.73 -2.57
C LEU A 156 -13.20 2.60 -2.61
N TYR A 157 -12.54 3.11 -1.57
CA TYR A 157 -11.12 2.96 -1.34
C TYR A 157 -10.89 2.67 0.14
N TYR A 158 -10.10 1.63 0.43
CA TYR A 158 -9.64 1.33 1.79
C TYR A 158 -8.21 0.80 1.73
N SER A 159 -7.30 1.43 2.46
CA SER A 159 -5.95 0.93 2.67
C SER A 159 -5.54 1.23 4.10
N SER A 160 -5.08 0.22 4.81
CA SER A 160 -4.70 0.32 6.21
C SER A 160 -3.46 -0.51 6.49
N TRP A 161 -2.67 -0.11 7.47
CA TRP A 161 -1.50 -0.87 7.86
C TRP A 161 -1.19 -0.76 9.36
N CYS A 162 -0.67 -1.85 9.91
CA CYS A 162 -0.14 -1.95 11.27
C CYS A 162 1.38 -2.10 11.19
N ILE A 163 2.12 -1.25 11.90
CA ILE A 163 3.58 -1.20 11.89
C ILE A 163 4.09 -1.48 13.31
N ARG A 164 5.03 -2.42 13.46
CA ARG A 164 5.62 -2.77 14.75
C ARG A 164 7.05 -3.23 14.64
N ALA A 165 7.83 -3.03 15.70
CA ALA A 165 9.14 -3.64 15.83
C ALA A 165 9.00 -5.16 16.01
N VAL A 166 9.88 -5.92 15.38
CA VAL A 166 9.97 -7.39 15.49
C VAL A 166 11.43 -7.82 15.59
N GLU A 167 11.65 -9.05 16.05
CA GLU A 167 12.99 -9.62 16.10
C GLU A 167 13.61 -9.73 14.71
N SER A 168 14.89 -9.38 14.60
CA SER A 168 15.65 -9.61 13.38
C SER A 168 15.87 -11.10 13.13
N LYS A 169 15.90 -11.48 11.85
CA LYS A 169 16.26 -12.85 11.45
C LYS A 169 17.70 -13.26 11.80
N ARG A 170 18.53 -12.30 12.26
CA ARG A 170 19.87 -12.56 12.80
C ARG A 170 19.84 -13.45 14.06
N GLY A 171 18.68 -13.58 14.72
CA GLY A 171 18.48 -14.54 15.82
C GLY A 171 19.15 -14.14 17.13
N ASN A 172 19.52 -12.86 17.29
CA ASN A 172 20.11 -12.31 18.52
C ASN A 172 19.06 -11.79 19.53
N GLY A 173 17.76 -11.92 19.22
CA GLY A 173 16.65 -11.43 20.05
C GLY A 173 16.47 -9.91 20.02
N GLU A 174 17.22 -9.18 19.20
CA GLU A 174 17.10 -7.73 19.11
C GLU A 174 15.93 -7.32 18.21
N LEU A 175 15.15 -6.33 18.67
CA LEU A 175 14.03 -5.75 17.94
C LEU A 175 14.49 -4.68 16.92
N THR A 176 15.40 -5.07 16.03
CA THR A 176 16.00 -4.19 15.02
C THR A 176 15.30 -4.24 13.66
N ALA A 177 14.33 -5.14 13.48
CA ALA A 177 13.51 -5.24 12.29
C ALA A 177 12.12 -4.60 12.49
N CYS A 178 11.46 -4.26 11.39
CA CYS A 178 10.13 -3.66 11.39
C CYS A 178 9.18 -4.48 10.52
N GLU A 179 8.04 -4.88 11.09
CA GLU A 179 6.96 -5.56 10.39
C GLU A 179 5.86 -4.56 10.01
N VAL A 180 5.36 -4.71 8.79
CA VAL A 180 4.17 -4.05 8.27
C VAL A 180 3.15 -5.08 7.84
N MET A 181 1.99 -5.07 8.49
CA MET A 181 0.80 -5.78 8.06
C MET A 181 -0.09 -4.81 7.30
N LEU A 182 -0.28 -5.00 5.99
CA LEU A 182 -1.09 -4.12 5.14
C LEU A 182 -2.38 -4.82 4.71
N PHE A 183 -3.48 -4.08 4.67
CA PHE A 183 -4.77 -4.53 4.14
C PHE A 183 -5.30 -3.49 3.14
N HIS A 184 -5.82 -3.96 2.00
CA HIS A 184 -6.24 -3.07 0.93
C HIS A 184 -7.38 -3.64 0.09
N HIS A 185 -8.31 -2.78 -0.30
CA HIS A 185 -9.26 -3.02 -1.37
C HIS A 185 -9.78 -1.69 -1.94
N GLU A 186 -10.12 -1.67 -3.22
CA GLU A 186 -10.71 -0.51 -3.88
C GLU A 186 -11.56 -0.93 -5.09
N ASP A 187 -12.51 -0.08 -5.48
CA ASP A 187 -13.22 -0.18 -6.75
C ASP A 187 -12.72 0.89 -7.74
N MET A 188 -11.72 0.51 -8.53
CA MET A 188 -11.14 1.37 -9.58
C MET A 188 -12.12 1.66 -10.74
N GLY A 189 -13.30 1.02 -10.75
CA GLY A 189 -14.29 1.06 -11.81
C GLY A 189 -13.79 0.53 -13.15
N ILE A 190 -12.89 -0.45 -13.10
CA ILE A 190 -12.47 -1.19 -14.28
C ILE A 190 -13.32 -2.45 -14.34
N PRO A 191 -14.13 -2.65 -15.40
CA PRO A 191 -14.83 -3.90 -15.62
C PRO A 191 -13.83 -5.07 -15.60
N TRP A 192 -14.20 -6.15 -14.91
CA TRP A 192 -13.35 -7.33 -14.74
C TRP A 192 -12.87 -7.94 -16.07
N GLU A 193 -13.68 -7.87 -17.13
CA GLU A 193 -13.29 -8.35 -18.46
C GLU A 193 -12.15 -7.55 -19.10
N ILE A 194 -12.04 -6.25 -18.81
CA ILE A 194 -10.91 -5.41 -19.26
C ILE A 194 -9.65 -5.75 -18.45
N ALA A 195 -9.80 -5.98 -17.14
CA ALA A 195 -8.70 -6.47 -16.31
C ALA A 195 -8.17 -7.83 -16.81
N LYS A 196 -9.05 -8.74 -17.28
CA LYS A 196 -8.65 -10.02 -17.90
C LYS A 196 -7.97 -9.86 -19.25
N LEU A 197 -8.35 -8.90 -20.09
CA LEU A 197 -7.71 -8.69 -21.39
C LEU A 197 -6.22 -8.30 -21.23
N GLY A 198 -5.89 -7.48 -20.25
CA GLY A 198 -4.49 -7.18 -19.90
C GLY A 198 -3.70 -8.43 -19.48
N VAL A 199 -4.33 -9.35 -18.74
CA VAL A 199 -3.75 -10.65 -18.36
C VAL A 199 -3.60 -11.59 -19.57
N ARG A 200 -4.58 -11.64 -20.46
CA ARG A 200 -4.58 -12.51 -21.65
C ARG A 200 -3.62 -12.06 -22.74
N GLN A 201 -3.33 -10.76 -22.84
CA GLN A 201 -2.34 -10.20 -23.76
C GLN A 201 -0.89 -10.35 -23.26
N GLY A 202 -0.66 -11.05 -22.15
CA GLY A 202 0.68 -11.28 -21.61
C GLY A 202 1.32 -10.02 -21.00
N ASN A 203 0.55 -8.94 -20.86
CA ASN A 203 1.06 -7.66 -20.38
C ASN A 203 1.02 -7.61 -18.84
N SER A 204 1.76 -8.55 -18.23
CA SER A 204 1.90 -8.68 -16.77
C SER A 204 2.39 -7.39 -16.12
N ALA A 205 3.23 -6.62 -16.84
CA ALA A 205 3.70 -5.30 -16.45
C ALA A 205 2.57 -4.27 -16.32
N LEU A 206 1.58 -4.26 -17.22
CA LEU A 206 0.43 -3.36 -17.17
C LEU A 206 -0.49 -3.64 -15.97
N MET A 207 -0.69 -4.93 -15.66
CA MET A 207 -1.45 -5.36 -14.48
C MET A 207 -0.67 -5.15 -13.18
N ALA A 208 0.65 -5.28 -13.23
CA ALA A 208 1.54 -4.90 -12.14
C ALA A 208 1.45 -3.38 -11.92
N GLN A 209 1.58 -2.54 -12.94
CA GLN A 209 1.42 -1.08 -12.85
C GLN A 209 0.08 -0.70 -12.20
N ILE A 210 -1.06 -1.16 -12.72
CA ILE A 210 -2.38 -0.81 -12.18
C ILE A 210 -2.53 -1.19 -10.68
N ASN A 211 -1.93 -2.31 -10.25
CA ASN A 211 -2.21 -2.90 -8.94
C ASN A 211 -1.08 -2.78 -7.91
N THR A 212 0.18 -2.65 -8.32
CA THR A 212 1.34 -2.68 -7.41
C THR A 212 1.63 -1.31 -6.83
N LYS A 213 1.24 -0.20 -7.44
CA LYS A 213 1.77 1.14 -7.06
C LYS A 213 3.31 1.24 -7.21
N VAL A 214 3.93 0.52 -8.15
CA VAL A 214 5.38 0.59 -8.47
C VAL A 214 5.62 0.81 -9.96
N SER A 215 6.70 1.52 -10.27
CA SER A 215 7.13 1.89 -11.61
C SER A 215 7.70 0.73 -12.44
N GLU A 216 7.69 0.92 -13.77
CA GLU A 216 8.14 -0.03 -14.80
C GLU A 216 9.63 -0.38 -14.68
N ASP A 217 10.47 0.63 -14.46
CA ASP A 217 11.93 0.49 -14.32
C ASP A 217 12.32 -0.38 -13.11
N TYR A 218 11.47 -0.41 -12.09
CA TYR A 218 11.70 -1.18 -10.87
C TYR A 218 11.49 -2.68 -11.09
N LEU A 219 10.43 -3.05 -11.79
CA LEU A 219 10.12 -4.45 -12.11
C LEU A 219 11.17 -5.02 -13.07
N GLY A 220 11.62 -4.23 -14.04
CA GLY A 220 12.71 -4.63 -14.94
C GLY A 220 14.02 -4.92 -14.20
N SER A 221 14.36 -4.12 -13.18
CA SER A 221 15.56 -4.37 -12.35
C SER A 221 15.44 -5.64 -11.50
N LEU A 222 14.23 -5.96 -11.00
CA LEU A 222 13.96 -7.15 -10.21
C LEU A 222 13.93 -8.42 -11.07
N GLU A 223 13.40 -8.35 -12.29
CA GLU A 223 13.45 -9.46 -13.25
C GLU A 223 14.89 -9.74 -13.72
N THR A 224 15.68 -8.69 -13.98
CA THR A 224 17.09 -8.83 -14.39
C THR A 224 17.94 -9.46 -13.29
N SER A 225 17.72 -9.09 -12.03
CA SER A 225 18.40 -9.71 -10.88
C SER A 225 17.99 -11.16 -10.61
N ILE A 226 16.78 -11.56 -11.02
CA ILE A 226 16.31 -12.95 -10.92
C ILE A 226 16.86 -13.79 -12.08
N SER A 227 16.93 -13.25 -13.30
CA SER A 227 17.47 -13.97 -14.46
C SER A 227 18.95 -14.31 -14.33
N ASP A 228 19.73 -13.48 -13.62
CA ASP A 228 21.13 -13.76 -13.31
C ASP A 228 21.34 -14.90 -12.28
N SER A 229 20.26 -15.40 -11.66
CA SER A 229 20.37 -16.34 -10.51
C SER A 229 19.81 -17.74 -10.76
N SER A 230 19.23 -18.04 -11.92
CA SER A 230 18.73 -19.38 -12.22
C SER A 230 18.89 -19.77 -13.69
N GLU A 231 20.08 -20.23 -14.06
CA GLU A 231 20.20 -21.29 -15.05
C GLU A 231 19.81 -22.61 -14.36
N ILE A 232 18.77 -23.28 -14.83
CA ILE A 232 18.68 -24.75 -15.00
C ILE A 232 17.35 -25.07 -15.71
N GLU A 233 17.46 -26.08 -16.57
CA GLU A 233 16.67 -26.44 -17.74
C GLU A 233 15.17 -26.74 -17.56
N THR A 234 14.49 -26.50 -18.68
CA THR A 234 13.13 -26.93 -19.05
C THR A 234 12.92 -28.44 -19.01
N GLN A 235 11.77 -28.88 -18.48
CA GLN A 235 11.08 -30.07 -19.00
C GLN A 235 9.56 -29.91 -18.89
N GLU A 236 8.89 -29.94 -20.05
CA GLU A 236 7.43 -29.96 -20.19
C GLU A 236 6.86 -31.30 -19.73
N THR A 237 5.76 -31.29 -18.97
CA THR A 237 4.67 -32.26 -19.17
C THR A 237 3.30 -31.66 -18.85
N SER A 238 2.34 -32.13 -19.66
CA SER A 238 0.93 -31.76 -19.79
C SER A 238 0.06 -32.03 -18.55
N ALA A 239 -0.79 -31.06 -18.20
CA ALA A 239 -2.27 -31.16 -18.14
C ALA A 239 -2.86 -30.03 -17.25
N LYS A 240 -3.84 -29.30 -17.78
CA LYS A 240 -4.63 -28.32 -17.02
C LYS A 240 -5.49 -29.03 -15.96
N PRO A 241 -5.75 -28.34 -14.83
CA PRO A 241 -7.13 -27.93 -14.59
C PRO A 241 -7.24 -26.41 -14.49
N ALA A 242 -8.46 -25.92 -14.70
CA ALA A 242 -8.84 -24.51 -14.73
C ALA A 242 -8.48 -23.80 -13.41
N GLY A 243 -7.27 -23.24 -13.36
CA GLY A 243 -6.80 -22.40 -12.26
C GLY A 243 -7.31 -20.98 -12.44
N HIS A 244 -7.97 -20.45 -11.41
CA HIS A 244 -8.16 -19.02 -11.26
C HIS A 244 -6.76 -18.36 -11.22
N ILE A 245 -6.34 -17.76 -12.34
CA ILE A 245 -5.07 -17.03 -12.44
C ILE A 245 -5.29 -15.71 -11.70
N VAL A 246 -5.02 -15.73 -10.40
CA VAL A 246 -4.87 -14.51 -9.60
C VAL A 246 -3.42 -14.02 -9.82
N PRO A 247 -3.17 -12.89 -10.49
CA PRO A 247 -1.82 -12.44 -10.76
C PRO A 247 -1.11 -12.02 -9.46
N LYS A 248 0.11 -12.53 -9.28
CA LYS A 248 0.98 -12.50 -8.08
C LYS A 248 1.42 -11.10 -7.61
N PHE A 249 0.93 -10.00 -8.16
CA PHE A 249 1.64 -8.73 -8.10
C PHE A 249 1.11 -7.74 -7.05
N LEU A 250 0.10 -8.09 -6.26
CA LEU A 250 -0.79 -7.05 -5.76
C LEU A 250 -0.33 -6.18 -4.57
N VAL A 251 0.79 -6.45 -3.90
CA VAL A 251 1.16 -5.67 -2.69
C VAL A 251 2.64 -5.26 -2.64
N ILE A 252 3.29 -5.29 -3.80
CA ILE A 252 4.76 -5.20 -3.89
C ILE A 252 5.25 -3.75 -3.85
N GLY A 253 4.40 -2.79 -4.23
CA GLY A 253 4.75 -1.40 -4.46
C GLY A 253 5.60 -0.68 -3.43
N GLY A 254 4.90 -0.26 -2.38
CA GLY A 254 5.51 0.48 -1.29
C GLY A 254 6.49 -0.35 -0.49
N ALA A 255 6.31 -1.67 -0.45
CA ALA A 255 7.25 -2.55 0.23
C ALA A 255 8.62 -2.59 -0.47
N VAL A 256 8.62 -2.78 -1.79
CA VAL A 256 9.86 -2.82 -2.58
C VAL A 256 10.51 -1.45 -2.67
N ALA A 257 9.73 -0.39 -2.88
CA ALA A 257 10.27 0.98 -2.87
C ALA A 257 10.96 1.30 -1.53
N LEU A 258 10.33 0.95 -0.40
CA LEU A 258 10.91 1.11 0.92
C LEU A 258 12.21 0.31 1.08
N ALA A 259 12.18 -0.99 0.78
CA ALA A 259 13.36 -1.86 0.87
C ALA A 259 14.56 -1.27 0.14
N CYS A 260 14.36 -0.76 -1.06
CA CYS A 260 15.47 -0.23 -1.83
C CYS A 260 15.91 1.16 -1.43
N THR A 261 15.02 1.99 -0.88
CA THR A 261 15.43 3.25 -0.24
C THR A 261 16.24 3.03 1.03
N LEU A 262 16.01 1.92 1.75
CA LEU A 262 16.84 1.46 2.87
C LEU A 262 18.20 0.96 2.36
N GLU A 263 18.22 0.07 1.36
CA GLU A 263 19.46 -0.49 0.79
C GLU A 263 20.39 0.59 0.21
N ARG A 264 19.83 1.61 -0.43
CA ARG A 264 20.61 2.73 -1.00
C ARG A 264 20.95 3.82 0.02
N GLY A 265 20.54 3.69 1.28
CA GLY A 265 20.76 4.69 2.32
C GLY A 265 20.12 6.06 2.02
N LEU A 266 19.03 6.07 1.25
CA LEU A 266 18.35 7.29 0.80
C LEU A 266 17.39 7.84 1.87
N LEU A 267 16.85 6.98 2.74
CA LEU A 267 15.92 7.39 3.80
C LEU A 267 16.59 8.20 4.91
N THR A 268 17.85 7.93 5.23
CA THR A 268 18.60 8.67 6.24
C THR A 268 18.85 10.13 5.87
N LYS A 269 18.76 10.52 4.59
CA LYS A 269 18.96 11.93 4.17
C LYS A 269 17.65 12.69 3.93
N ALA A 270 16.60 12.02 3.44
CA ALA A 270 15.33 12.68 3.09
C ALA A 270 14.41 12.92 4.31
N LEU A 271 14.35 12.00 5.27
CA LEU A 271 13.45 12.08 6.43
C LEU A 271 13.94 13.03 7.53
N ILE A 272 15.26 13.24 7.67
CA ILE A 272 15.84 14.14 8.67
C ILE A 272 15.35 15.59 8.48
N PHE A 273 14.98 15.99 7.26
CA PHE A 273 14.57 17.37 6.96
C PHE A 273 13.07 17.58 6.73
N GLY A 274 12.31 16.55 6.32
CA GLY A 274 10.89 16.70 5.93
C GLY A 274 9.87 16.57 7.07
N VAL A 275 10.02 15.55 7.93
CA VAL A 275 8.98 15.15 8.89
C VAL A 275 9.11 15.85 10.25
N ALA A 276 10.34 16.23 10.64
CA ALA A 276 10.60 16.97 11.88
C ALA A 276 9.84 18.31 11.95
N ARG A 277 9.42 18.87 10.80
CA ARG A 277 8.70 20.15 10.73
C ARG A 277 7.19 20.04 10.97
N LYS A 278 6.56 18.91 10.66
CA LYS A 278 5.09 18.78 10.74
C LYS A 278 4.59 18.30 12.12
N PHE A 279 5.29 17.38 12.77
CA PHE A 279 4.88 16.90 14.11
C PHE A 279 5.36 17.77 15.28
N ALA A 280 6.42 18.58 15.10
CA ALA A 280 6.88 19.51 16.13
C ALA A 280 5.90 20.67 16.39
N ASN A 281 5.11 21.06 15.39
CA ASN A 281 4.12 22.15 15.51
C ASN A 281 2.77 21.71 16.10
N GLY A 282 2.53 20.41 16.26
CA GLY A 282 1.30 19.88 16.88
C GLY A 282 1.34 19.74 18.41
N ARG A 283 2.49 20.01 19.05
CA ARG A 283 2.69 19.89 20.51
C ARG A 283 2.79 21.23 21.26
N ARG A 284 2.51 22.36 20.59
CA ARG A 284 2.42 23.69 21.22
C ARG A 284 1.19 24.46 20.73
N SER A 285 0.01 24.11 21.27
CA SER A 285 -1.03 25.06 21.70
C SER A 285 -2.13 24.34 22.44
#